data_AF-A0A1E4S3Y3-F1
#
_entry.id   AF-A0A1E4S3Y3-F1
#
_cell.length_a   1.000
_cell.length_b   1.000
_cell.length_c   1.000
_cell.angle_alpha   90.00
_cell.angle_beta   90.00
_cell.angle_gamma   90.00
#
_symmetry.space_group_name_H-M   'P 1'
#
loop_
_entity.id
_entity.type
_entity.pdbx_description
1 polymer ?
#
loop_
_entity_poly.entity_id
_entity_poly.type
_entity_poly.pdbx_seq_one_letter_code
_entity_poly.pdbx_strand_id
1 'polypeptide(L)'
;GNGQPMSIPQRPQHIQRTASSASLSTSLTKKKVSSSNPNTVCFNCQTQKTPLWRRDPNGNTLCNACGLFQKLHGTMRPLSLKTDVIKKR
;
A
#
# COMPACT_ATOMS: atom_id res chain seq x y z
N GLY A 1 -6.51 -16.04 -56.93
CA GLY A 1 -7.15 -15.27 -55.85
C GLY A 1 -6.07 -14.74 -54.95
N ASN A 2 -5.88 -13.43 -54.97
CA ASN A 2 -4.99 -12.69 -54.05
C ASN A 2 -5.57 -12.70 -52.62
N GLY A 3 -4.72 -12.75 -51.60
CA GLY A 3 -5.12 -12.57 -50.19
C GLY A 3 -3.90 -12.56 -49.26
N GLN A 4 -3.42 -11.35 -48.96
CA GLN A 4 -2.17 -11.01 -48.26
C GLN A 4 -2.10 -11.50 -46.78
N PRO A 5 -0.89 -11.66 -46.22
CA PRO A 5 -0.69 -11.88 -44.79
C PRO A 5 -0.97 -10.60 -43.98
N MET A 6 -1.68 -10.73 -42.86
CA MET A 6 -1.94 -9.63 -41.92
C MET A 6 -0.65 -9.21 -41.21
N SER A 7 -0.22 -7.98 -41.49
CA SER A 7 0.94 -7.33 -40.87
C SER A 7 0.68 -6.97 -39.40
N ILE A 8 1.64 -7.33 -38.54
CA ILE A 8 1.70 -7.00 -37.12
C ILE A 8 2.04 -5.50 -36.97
N PRO A 9 1.24 -4.68 -36.27
CA PRO A 9 1.64 -3.30 -35.98
C PRO A 9 2.72 -3.28 -34.88
N GLN A 10 3.92 -2.80 -35.23
CA GLN A 10 4.98 -2.45 -34.28
C GLN A 10 4.54 -1.30 -33.38
N ARG A 11 4.67 -1.49 -32.07
CA ARG A 11 4.42 -0.46 -31.04
C ARG A 11 5.32 0.76 -31.25
N PRO A 12 4.79 2.00 -31.19
CA PRO A 12 5.61 3.20 -31.23
C PRO A 12 6.42 3.37 -29.93
N GLN A 13 7.71 3.69 -30.10
CA GLN A 13 8.63 4.10 -29.05
C GLN A 13 8.18 5.48 -28.54
N HIS A 14 7.66 5.57 -27.31
CA HIS A 14 7.21 6.83 -26.75
C HIS A 14 8.39 7.74 -26.40
N ILE A 15 8.25 8.96 -26.91
CA ILE A 15 9.16 10.10 -26.87
C ILE A 15 9.55 10.48 -25.43
N GLN A 16 10.79 10.98 -25.32
CA GLN A 16 11.49 11.42 -24.14
C GLN A 16 10.76 12.55 -23.38
N ARG A 17 10.34 12.30 -22.13
CA ARG A 17 9.92 13.35 -21.20
C ARG A 17 11.16 13.95 -20.53
N THR A 18 11.51 15.17 -20.92
CA THR A 18 12.44 16.03 -20.19
C THR A 18 11.72 16.64 -18.98
N ALA A 19 12.19 16.33 -17.77
CA ALA A 19 11.99 17.18 -16.60
C ALA A 19 13.22 17.01 -15.70
N SER A 20 13.91 18.12 -15.52
CA SER A 20 15.19 18.23 -14.83
C SER A 20 15.07 18.03 -13.32
N SER A 21 16.12 17.40 -12.78
CA SER A 21 16.81 17.72 -11.53
C SER A 21 16.25 17.28 -10.16
N ALA A 22 17.15 16.57 -9.46
CA ALA A 22 17.24 16.32 -8.02
C ALA A 22 16.15 15.40 -7.42
N SER A 23 16.47 14.21 -6.92
CA SER A 23 17.19 14.10 -5.65
C SER A 23 17.64 12.66 -5.36
N LEU A 24 18.93 12.52 -5.00
CA LEU A 24 19.51 11.54 -4.09
C LEU A 24 18.52 10.78 -3.18
N SER A 25 18.63 9.45 -3.12
CA SER A 25 18.87 8.70 -1.86
C SER A 25 18.70 7.19 -2.06
N THR A 26 19.84 6.52 -2.14
CA THR A 26 20.22 5.34 -1.34
C THR A 26 19.09 4.42 -0.86
N SER A 27 19.15 3.16 -1.32
CA SER A 27 18.58 1.95 -0.73
C SER A 27 17.83 2.17 0.59
N LEU A 28 16.50 2.26 0.48
CA LEU A 28 15.57 2.14 1.60
C LEU A 28 15.61 0.69 2.12
N THR A 29 16.70 0.33 2.80
CA THR A 29 16.62 -0.63 3.90
C THR A 29 15.73 0.02 4.95
N LYS A 30 14.43 -0.12 4.75
CA LYS A 30 13.37 0.35 5.64
C LYS A 30 13.48 -0.49 6.91
N LYS A 31 14.46 -0.18 7.76
CA LYS A 31 14.50 -0.62 9.16
C LYS A 31 13.19 -0.15 9.75
N LYS A 32 12.25 -1.08 9.88
CA LYS A 32 10.97 -0.90 10.58
C LYS A 32 11.31 -0.65 12.04
N VAL A 33 11.63 0.60 12.35
CA VAL A 33 11.48 1.12 13.71
C VAL A 33 9.99 0.99 14.01
N SER A 34 9.65 -0.07 14.73
CA SER A 34 8.39 -0.19 15.45
C SER A 34 8.36 0.96 16.45
N SER A 35 8.02 2.15 15.98
CA SER A 35 7.69 3.30 16.82
C SER A 35 6.36 2.94 17.46
N SER A 36 6.45 2.13 18.51
CA SER A 36 5.37 1.85 19.44
C SER A 36 5.16 3.12 20.25
N ASN A 37 4.59 4.15 19.62
CA ASN A 37 3.97 5.23 20.37
C ASN A 37 2.88 4.55 21.24
N PRO A 38 2.95 4.64 22.57
CA PRO A 38 2.04 3.93 23.46
C PRO A 38 0.57 4.37 23.29
N ASN A 39 0.33 5.49 22.59
CA ASN A 39 -1.00 6.05 22.34
C ASN A 39 -1.52 5.86 20.92
N THR A 40 -0.79 5.19 20.02
CA THR A 40 -1.30 5.02 18.66
C THR A 40 -2.38 3.95 18.65
N VAL A 41 -3.59 4.32 18.24
CA VAL A 41 -4.76 3.43 18.16
C VAL A 41 -5.30 3.39 16.74
N CYS A 42 -5.76 2.22 16.30
CA CYS A 42 -6.42 2.09 15.00
C CYS A 42 -7.79 2.75 15.03
N PHE A 43 -8.07 3.67 14.11
CA PHE A 43 -9.36 4.33 13.98
C PHE A 43 -10.52 3.33 13.79
N ASN A 44 -10.31 2.30 12.97
CA ASN A 44 -11.36 1.32 12.68
C ASN A 44 -11.59 0.33 13.83
N CYS A 45 -10.55 -0.37 14.31
CA CYS A 45 -10.71 -1.50 15.25
C CYS A 45 -10.10 -1.28 16.64
N GLN A 46 -9.65 -0.05 16.93
CA GLN A 46 -8.99 0.38 18.17
C GLN A 46 -7.83 -0.51 18.65
N THR A 47 -7.23 -1.33 17.77
CA THR A 47 -6.03 -2.06 18.15
C THR A 47 -4.89 -1.09 18.41
N GLN A 48 -4.20 -1.29 19.52
CA GLN A 48 -2.99 -0.56 19.92
C GLN A 48 -1.72 -1.33 19.53
N LYS A 49 -1.89 -2.59 19.13
CA LYS A 49 -0.82 -3.50 18.76
C LYS A 49 -0.97 -3.80 17.27
N THR A 50 0.05 -3.45 16.50
CA THR A 50 0.14 -3.78 15.08
C THR A 50 1.61 -3.82 14.66
N PRO A 51 2.01 -4.76 13.79
CA PRO A 51 3.37 -4.80 13.27
C PRO A 51 3.69 -3.64 12.31
N LEU A 52 2.65 -2.96 11.81
CA LEU A 52 2.79 -1.80 10.94
C LEU A 52 1.56 -0.89 11.11
N TRP A 53 1.81 0.39 11.34
CA TRP A 53 0.79 1.43 11.26
C TRP A 53 0.67 1.91 9.81
N ARG A 54 -0.56 2.07 9.34
CA ARG A 54 -0.90 2.62 8.03
C ARG A 54 -1.70 3.90 8.21
N ARG A 55 -1.72 4.74 7.19
CA ARG A 55 -2.55 5.94 7.13
C ARG A 55 -3.44 5.88 5.90
N ASP A 56 -4.71 6.21 6.08
CA ASP A 56 -5.67 6.37 4.99
C ASP A 56 -5.44 7.71 4.27
N PRO A 57 -5.99 7.90 3.06
CA PRO A 57 -5.95 9.18 2.35
C PRO A 57 -6.50 10.35 3.18
N ASN A 58 -7.46 10.05 4.07
CA ASN A 58 -8.04 11.00 5.02
C ASN A 58 -7.12 11.33 6.22
N GLY A 59 -5.94 10.70 6.32
CA GLY A 59 -5.02 10.87 7.44
C GLY A 59 -5.33 10.00 8.67
N ASN A 60 -6.39 9.19 8.63
CA ASN A 60 -6.77 8.30 9.72
C ASN A 60 -5.70 7.22 9.96
N THR A 61 -5.37 6.99 11.23
CA THR A 61 -4.40 5.95 11.61
C THR A 61 -5.08 4.59 11.62
N LEU A 62 -4.62 3.66 10.80
CA LEU A 62 -5.11 2.29 10.76
C LEU A 62 -4.02 1.28 11.12
N CYS A 63 -4.43 0.14 11.66
CA CYS A 63 -3.55 -1.01 11.77
C CYS A 63 -3.33 -1.66 10.41
N ASN A 64 -2.34 -2.56 10.35
CA ASN A 64 -1.99 -3.24 9.10
C ASN A 64 -3.19 -4.01 8.51
N ALA A 65 -3.96 -4.71 9.34
CA ALA A 65 -5.12 -5.48 8.89
C ALA A 65 -6.23 -4.58 8.33
N CYS A 66 -6.60 -3.49 9.03
CA CYS A 66 -7.66 -2.59 8.60
C CYS A 66 -7.29 -1.83 7.32
N GLY A 67 -6.06 -1.31 7.24
CA GLY A 67 -5.61 -0.58 6.05
C GLY A 67 -5.46 -1.46 4.82
N LEU A 68 -5.07 -2.73 4.99
CA LEU A 68 -5.05 -3.69 3.88
C LEU A 68 -6.48 -4.07 3.45
N PHE A 69 -7.37 -4.35 4.41
CA PHE A 69 -8.75 -4.72 4.11
C PHE A 69 -9.49 -3.61 3.35
N GLN A 70 -9.38 -2.36 3.80
CA GLN A 70 -9.99 -1.22 3.12
C GLN A 70 -9.45 -1.05 1.70
N LYS A 71 -8.14 -1.20 1.49
CA LYS A 71 -7.52 -1.06 0.16
C LYS A 71 -7.92 -2.18 -0.80
N LEU A 72 -8.14 -3.40 -0.30
CA LEU A 72 -8.48 -4.56 -1.12
C LEU A 72 -9.99 -4.63 -1.43
N HIS A 73 -10.83 -4.34 -0.44
CA HIS A 73 -12.28 -4.54 -0.54
C HIS A 73 -13.07 -3.24 -0.70
N GLY A 74 -12.43 -2.07 -0.54
CA GLY A 74 -13.11 -0.77 -0.56
C GLY A 74 -13.98 -0.48 0.66
N THR A 75 -14.22 -1.46 1.53
CA THR A 75 -15.05 -1.36 2.72
C THR A 75 -14.25 -1.46 4.00
N MET A 76 -14.77 -0.91 5.10
CA MET A 76 -14.15 -1.05 6.41
C MET A 76 -14.22 -2.50 6.92
N ARG A 77 -13.19 -2.93 7.66
CA ARG A 77 -13.15 -4.28 8.22
C ARG A 77 -14.26 -4.42 9.27
N PRO A 78 -15.14 -5.43 9.18
CA PRO A 78 -16.16 -5.65 10.20
C PRO A 78 -15.51 -6.01 11.54
N LEU A 79 -16.02 -5.40 12.61
CA LEU A 79 -15.47 -5.52 13.96
C LEU A 79 -15.62 -6.92 14.56
N SER A 80 -16.58 -7.73 14.09
CA SER A 80 -16.77 -9.12 14.53
C SER A 80 -15.56 -10.02 14.28
N LEU A 81 -14.64 -9.64 13.39
CA LEU A 81 -13.41 -10.40 13.11
C LEU A 81 -12.21 -9.93 13.95
N LYS A 82 -12.38 -8.99 14.88
CA LYS A 82 -11.30 -8.53 15.76
C LYS A 82 -11.08 -9.56 16.87
N THR A 83 -10.01 -10.33 16.78
CA THR A 83 -9.50 -11.12 17.90
C THR A 83 -8.44 -10.31 18.63
N ASP A 84 -8.63 -10.03 19.91
CA ASP A 84 -7.67 -9.27 20.73
C ASP A 84 -6.37 -10.03 21.05
N VAL A 85 -6.27 -11.28 20.61
CA VAL A 85 -5.07 -12.12 20.73
C VAL A 85 -4.14 -11.89 19.53
N ILE A 86 -3.21 -10.94 19.64
CA ILE A 86 -2.06 -10.87 18.75
C ILE A 86 -1.10 -12.01 19.14
N LYS A 87 -1.23 -13.18 18.50
CA LYS A 87 -0.29 -14.30 18.69
C LYS A 87 1.06 -13.92 18.07
N LYS A 88 2.08 -13.71 18.92
CA LYS A 88 3.49 -13.62 18.50
C LYS A 88 3.86 -14.95 17.81
N ARG A 89 4.42 -14.87 16.60
CA ARG A 89 5.12 -15.99 15.96
C ARG A 89 6.58 -15.95 16.38
#